data_AF-A0A538HXI1-F1
#
_entry.id   AF-A0A538HXI1-F1
#
_cell.length_a   1.000
_cell.length_b   1.000
_cell.length_c   1.000
_cell.angle_alpha   90.00
_cell.angle_beta   90.00
_cell.angle_gamma   90.00
#
_symmetry.space_group_name_H-M   'P 1'
#
loop_
_entity.id
_entity.type
_entity.pdbx_description
1 polymer ?
#
loop_
_entity_poly.entity_id
_entity_poly.type
_entity_poly.pdbx_seq_one_letter_code
_entity_poly.pdbx_strand_id
1 'polypeptide(L)' 'MSCRYSTQTAAAPATTPHIERVVEGSDISPAEYAVTSSVAAFANELSALNVHLDGTPDDVLDALDRLERALRETWLAAEG' A
#
# COMPACT_ATOMS: atom_id res chain seq x y z
N MET A 1 -34.94 45.12 5.19
CA MET A 1 -33.48 45.34 5.09
C MET A 1 -32.81 44.22 5.88
N SER A 2 -32.24 43.23 5.18
CA SER A 2 -31.73 42.00 5.79
C SER A 2 -30.20 42.10 5.86
N CYS A 3 -29.67 42.39 7.06
CA CYS A 3 -28.23 42.38 7.32
C CYS A 3 -27.76 40.93 7.36
N ARG A 4 -27.16 40.45 6.26
CA ARG A 4 -26.43 39.18 6.26
C ARG A 4 -25.13 39.39 7.02
N TYR A 5 -25.05 38.86 8.24
CA TYR A 5 -23.78 38.68 8.93
C TYR A 5 -22.99 37.61 8.16
N SER A 6 -21.98 38.03 7.40
CA SER A 6 -20.93 37.16 6.90
C SER A 6 -19.99 36.83 8.06
N THR A 7 -20.17 35.69 8.71
CA THR A 7 -19.14 35.15 9.61
C THR A 7 -18.04 34.54 8.77
N GLN A 8 -16.95 35.29 8.61
CA GLN A 8 -15.68 34.80 8.10
C GLN A 8 -15.12 33.80 9.12
N THR A 9 -15.35 32.51 8.91
CA THR A 9 -14.71 31.46 9.71
C THR A 9 -13.24 31.43 9.31
N ALA A 10 -12.40 31.99 10.18
CA ALA A 10 -10.95 31.89 10.11
C ALA A 10 -10.55 30.40 10.06
N ALA A 11 -9.67 30.07 9.11
CA ALA A 11 -9.06 28.76 8.99
C ALA A 11 -8.38 28.39 10.33
N ALA A 12 -8.94 27.41 11.04
CA ALA A 12 -8.16 26.66 11.99
C ALA A 12 -7.15 25.83 11.19
N PRO A 13 -5.84 25.85 11.48
CA PRO A 13 -4.97 24.81 10.98
C PRO A 13 -5.54 23.51 11.56
N ALA A 14 -6.14 22.69 10.70
CA ALA A 14 -6.38 21.31 11.03
C ALA A 14 -4.98 20.71 11.20
N THR A 15 -4.48 20.73 12.43
CA THR A 15 -3.37 19.89 12.84
C THR A 15 -3.87 18.47 12.65
N THR A 16 -3.69 17.96 11.44
CA THR A 16 -3.77 16.53 11.18
C THR A 16 -2.87 15.90 12.23
N PRO A 17 -3.38 15.02 13.11
CA PRO A 17 -2.47 14.20 13.88
C PRO A 17 -1.73 13.37 12.82
N HIS A 18 -0.50 13.76 12.49
CA HIS A 18 0.47 12.83 11.96
C HIS A 18 0.63 11.79 13.06
N ILE A 19 -0.15 10.72 12.97
CA ILE A 19 0.08 9.52 13.74
C ILE A 19 1.36 8.93 13.15
N GLU A 20 2.49 9.52 13.50
CA GLU A 20 3.77 8.82 13.52
C GLU A 20 3.62 7.79 14.63
N ARG A 21 3.00 6.65 14.29
CA ARG A 21 3.07 5.48 15.15
C ARG A 21 4.49 4.96 15.04
N VAL A 22 5.41 5.63 15.72
CA VAL A 22 6.68 5.04 16.10
C VAL A 22 6.30 3.89 17.03
N VAL A 23 6.28 2.68 16.49
CA VAL A 23 6.21 1.47 17.31
C VAL A 23 7.59 1.33 17.95
N GLU A 24 7.80 2.04 19.06
CA GLU A 24 8.91 1.77 19.97
C GLU A 24 8.75 0.32 20.45
N GLY A 25 9.67 -0.56 20.01
CA GLY A 25 9.75 -1.95 20.49
C GLY A 25 9.45 -3.05 19.45
N SER A 26 9.50 -2.79 18.15
CA SER A 26 9.65 -3.88 17.17
C SER A 26 11.10 -3.94 16.71
N ASP A 27 11.85 -4.90 17.25
CA ASP A 27 13.19 -5.31 16.76
C ASP A 27 13.09 -5.99 15.37
N ILE A 28 12.35 -5.38 14.44
CA ILE A 28 12.30 -5.81 13.05
C ILE A 28 13.43 -5.08 12.34
N SER A 29 14.47 -5.82 11.99
CA SER A 29 15.56 -5.32 11.16
C SER A 29 15.00 -4.74 9.85
N PRO A 30 15.61 -3.70 9.27
CA PRO A 30 15.19 -3.19 7.95
C PRO A 30 15.07 -4.27 6.87
N ALA A 31 15.89 -5.32 6.96
CA ALA A 31 15.82 -6.51 6.09
C ALA A 31 14.52 -7.31 6.32
N GLU A 32 14.15 -7.56 7.58
CA GLU A 32 12.92 -8.27 7.93
C GLU A 32 11.66 -7.49 7.51
N TYR A 33 11.71 -6.15 7.57
CA TYR A 33 10.64 -5.29 7.05
C TYR A 33 10.54 -5.37 5.52
N ALA A 34 11.67 -5.36 4.80
CA ALA A 34 11.70 -5.48 3.35
C ALA A 34 11.16 -6.84 2.87
N VAL A 35 11.54 -7.93 3.54
CA VAL A 35 11.00 -9.28 3.29
C VAL A 35 9.49 -9.31 3.56
N THR A 36 9.04 -8.79 4.70
CA THR A 36 7.61 -8.78 5.04
C THR A 36 6.79 -7.97 4.03
N SER A 37 7.30 -6.80 3.60
CA SER A 37 6.63 -5.95 2.63
C SER A 37 6.56 -6.58 1.24
N SER A 38 7.63 -7.23 0.79
CA SER A 38 7.65 -7.90 -0.50
C SER A 38 6.72 -9.12 -0.51
N VAL A 39 6.68 -9.90 0.58
CA VAL A 39 5.77 -11.05 0.72
C VAL A 39 4.30 -10.60 0.68
N ALA A 40 3.97 -9.47 1.30
CA ALA A 40 2.62 -8.89 1.23
C ALA A 40 2.25 -8.46 -0.19
N ALA A 41 3.18 -7.87 -0.94
CA ALA A 41 2.97 -7.51 -2.35
C ALA A 41 2.70 -8.74 -3.22
N PHE A 42 3.50 -9.80 -3.06
CA PHE A 42 3.30 -11.07 -3.76
C PHE A 42 1.94 -11.70 -3.47
N ALA A 43 1.51 -11.73 -2.21
CA ALA A 43 0.21 -12.26 -1.82
C ALA A 43 -0.96 -11.49 -2.46
N ASN A 44 -0.84 -10.16 -2.59
CA ASN A 44 -1.84 -9.33 -3.25
C ASN A 44 -1.93 -9.64 -4.76
N GLU A 45 -0.79 -9.76 -5.45
CA GLU A 45 -0.78 -10.11 -6.88
C GLU A 45 -1.32 -11.53 -7.11
N LEU A 46 -1.04 -12.48 -6.21
CA LEU A 46 -1.58 -13.83 -6.30
C LEU A 46 -3.11 -13.84 -6.15
N SER A 47 -3.63 -13.05 -5.22
CA SER A 47 -5.08 -12.85 -5.05
C SER A 47 -5.69 -12.19 -6.28
N ALA A 48 -5.03 -11.19 -6.85
CA ALA A 48 -5.46 -10.54 -8.08
C ALA A 48 -5.51 -11.52 -9.26
N LEU A 49 -4.48 -12.35 -9.44
CA LEU A 49 -4.49 -13.41 -10.46
C LEU A 49 -5.68 -14.34 -10.28
N ASN A 50 -5.93 -14.82 -9.05
CA ASN A 50 -7.05 -15.71 -8.76
C ASN A 50 -8.42 -15.12 -9.15
N VAL A 51 -8.59 -13.80 -9.01
CA VAL A 51 -9.81 -13.10 -9.44
C VAL A 51 -9.92 -12.99 -10.97
N HIS A 52 -8.79 -12.90 -11.68
CA HIS A 52 -8.75 -12.74 -13.12
C HIS A 52 -8.66 -14.07 -13.89
N LEU A 53 -8.65 -15.23 -13.22
CA LEU A 53 -8.60 -16.55 -13.87
C LEU A 53 -9.81 -16.82 -14.79
N ASP A 54 -10.95 -16.18 -14.55
CA ASP A 54 -12.14 -16.21 -15.40
C ASP A 54 -12.18 -15.07 -16.45
N GLY A 55 -11.12 -14.24 -16.51
CA GLY A 55 -10.98 -13.10 -17.41
C GLY A 55 -10.57 -13.49 -18.82
N THR A 56 -10.22 -12.49 -19.64
CA THR A 56 -9.70 -12.76 -20.98
C THR A 56 -8.27 -13.33 -20.88
N PRO A 57 -7.80 -14.10 -21.89
CA PRO A 57 -6.44 -14.61 -21.90
C PRO A 57 -5.37 -13.52 -21.70
N ASP A 58 -5.58 -12.32 -22.26
CA ASP A 58 -4.69 -11.17 -22.08
C ASP A 58 -4.67 -10.67 -20.61
N ASP A 59 -5.83 -10.63 -19.93
CA ASP A 59 -5.91 -10.24 -18.51
C ASP A 59 -5.15 -11.24 -17.61
N VAL A 60 -5.26 -12.54 -17.91
CA VAL A 60 -4.54 -13.59 -17.18
C VAL A 60 -3.04 -13.46 -17.39
N LEU A 61 -2.59 -13.19 -18.62
CA LEU A 61 -1.17 -13.00 -18.93
C LEU A 61 -0.59 -11.76 -18.24
N ASP A 62 -1.32 -10.63 -18.23
CA ASP A 62 -0.90 -9.42 -17.53
C ASP A 62 -0.83 -9.63 -16.00
N ALA A 63 -1.80 -10.35 -15.42
CA ALA A 63 -1.77 -10.71 -14.00
C ALA A 63 -0.60 -11.65 -13.66
N LEU A 64 -0.26 -12.59 -14.54
CA LEU A 64 0.90 -13.47 -14.38
C LEU A 64 2.24 -12.71 -14.43
N ASP A 65 2.38 -11.73 -15.33
CA ASP A 65 3.58 -10.90 -15.43
C ASP A 65 3.82 -10.09 -14.14
N ARG A 66 2.75 -9.51 -13.59
CA ARG A 66 2.79 -8.79 -12.31
C ARG A 66 3.17 -9.71 -11.15
N LEU A 67 2.63 -10.93 -11.12
CA LEU A 67 2.96 -11.93 -10.10
C LEU A 67 4.43 -12.36 -10.18
N GLU A 68 4.96 -12.58 -11.39
CA GLU A 68 6.37 -12.92 -11.59
C GLU A 68 7.29 -11.80 -11.06
N ARG A 69 6.95 -10.54 -11.36
CA ARG A 69 7.73 -9.39 -10.87
C ARG A 69 7.74 -9.33 -9.34
N ALA A 70 6.57 -9.49 -8.71
CA ALA A 70 6.47 -9.51 -7.25
C ALA A 70 7.28 -10.65 -6.63
N LEU A 71 7.31 -11.83 -7.27
CA LEU A 71 8.12 -12.96 -6.83
C LEU A 71 9.62 -12.65 -6.92
N ARG A 72 10.09 -12.04 -8.01
CA ARG A 72 11.50 -11.62 -8.14
C ARG A 72 11.90 -10.62 -7.07
N GLU A 73 11.02 -9.68 -6.75
CA GLU A 73 11.24 -8.70 -5.69
C GLU A 73 11.32 -9.37 -4.30
N THR A 74 10.47 -10.36 -4.01
CA THR A 74 10.58 -11.14 -2.76
C THR A 74 11.88 -11.91 -2.65
N TRP A 75 12.34 -12.49 -3.77
CA TRP A 75 13.59 -13.25 -3.79
C TRP A 75 14.81 -12.36 -3.54
N LEU A 76 14.88 -11.20 -4.21
CA LEU A 76 15.95 -10.23 -4.01
C LEU A 76 15.96 -9.66 -2.57
N ALA A 77 14.79 -9.48 -1.97
CA ALA A 77 14.68 -9.05 -0.58
C ALA A 77 15.13 -10.14 0.41
N ALA A 78 15.08 -11.42 0.03
CA ALA A 78 15.49 -12.54 0.87
C ALA A 78 16.98 -12.91 0.75
N GLU A 79 17.64 -12.53 -0.36
CA GLU A 79 19.07 -12.77 -0.59
C GLU A 79 20.00 -11.64 -0.10
N GLY A 80 19.45 -10.46 0.22
CA GLY A 80 20.20 -9.28 0.70
C GLY A 80 20.29 -9.19 2.22
#